data_AF-A0A8T4W299-F1
#
_entry.id   AF-A0A8T4W299-F1
#
_cell.length_a   1.000
_cell.length_b   1.000
_cell.length_c   1.000
_cell.angle_alpha   90.00
_cell.angle_beta   90.00
_cell.angle_gamma   90.00
#
_symmetry.space_group_name_H-M   'P 1'
#
loop_
_entity.id
_entity.type
_entity.pdbx_description
1 polymer ?
#
loop_
_entity_poly.entity_id
_entity_poly.type
_entity_poly.pdbx_seq_one_letter_code
_entity_poly.pdbx_strand_id
1 'polypeptide(L)'
;MRKRPVALVLLLLLLPLTGCLDNGSAEPAGIARQCYAEIYRPVSDISDVQQNGLPTVDVGYQYAGDSMSNVSVGDMVFLTYRVFLHNMESFEGTAHCLINGHRLSPRDTEHAYLPTDVSQNEMLGLPSVTPTRRTVNADAVYTFRWPYRFASYGVHSIECYMEDANGTRRANISRTIAIDHTATEDDRWALIIGTDPAGDEIAAWKDGIMAFDTLYNHYGFPRDNIMYLSNGCATKQNISSAMEWLSSQTGQASRLVLWISGHGGVEWRGDDDRELRDGTIQVWDGVLYDGDIATFFADTGSMHILSVVDTCFSGEFGGPDDLESIFTQLGGDASVEDKGRVLVTASTTFNKAIATEDGGILTMLMAGALQGITDRMDTTADFNEDGVITAEEAATWAVLHIDLSLRYGFAQMNDCHQGNLVLQQQ
;
A
#
# COMPACT_ATOMS: atom_id res chain seq x y z
N MET A 1 -20.96 8.64 56.92
CA MET A 1 -20.30 9.81 56.32
C MET A 1 -19.21 9.33 55.37
N ARG A 2 -19.28 9.79 54.11
CA ARG A 2 -18.38 9.49 52.99
C ARG A 2 -16.92 9.88 53.29
N LYS A 3 -15.98 9.06 52.81
CA LYS A 3 -14.83 9.54 52.00
C LYS A 3 -14.60 8.55 50.86
N ARG A 4 -14.76 9.03 49.62
CA ARG A 4 -14.47 8.34 48.35
C ARG A 4 -12.97 8.45 48.05
N PRO A 5 -12.33 7.48 47.37
CA PRO A 5 -11.17 7.78 46.54
C PRO A 5 -11.68 8.13 45.13
N VAL A 6 -11.58 9.40 44.75
CA VAL A 6 -11.91 9.93 43.40
C VAL A 6 -10.67 9.92 42.48
N ALA A 7 -9.57 9.29 42.89
CA ALA A 7 -8.28 9.46 42.22
C ALA A 7 -8.04 8.54 41.00
N LEU A 8 -8.75 7.41 40.85
CA LEU A 8 -8.43 6.44 39.79
C LEU A 8 -9.17 6.66 38.46
N VAL A 9 -10.29 7.40 38.48
CA VAL A 9 -11.07 7.74 37.27
C VAL A 9 -10.36 8.82 36.43
N LEU A 10 -9.41 9.55 37.01
CA LEU A 10 -8.77 10.68 36.34
C LEU A 10 -7.69 10.28 35.32
N LEU A 11 -7.16 9.05 35.37
CA LEU A 11 -6.15 8.59 34.40
C LEU A 11 -6.75 8.23 33.02
N LEU A 12 -8.07 8.09 32.93
CA LEU A 12 -8.81 7.86 31.68
C LEU A 12 -9.17 9.16 30.93
N LEU A 13 -9.04 10.33 31.58
CA LEU A 13 -9.39 11.64 31.00
C LEU A 13 -8.24 12.33 30.25
N LEU A 14 -7.07 11.68 30.16
CA LEU A 14 -5.91 12.18 29.40
C LEU A 14 -5.70 11.46 28.04
N LEU A 15 -6.67 10.65 27.62
CA LEU A 15 -6.69 10.00 26.30
C LEU A 15 -7.70 10.71 25.39
N PRO A 16 -7.49 10.77 24.07
CA PRO A 16 -8.37 11.47 23.15
C PRO A 16 -9.84 11.07 23.37
N LEU A 17 -10.69 12.11 23.45
CA LEU A 17 -12.10 12.09 23.84
C LEU A 17 -13.01 11.37 22.81
N THR A 18 -12.82 10.07 22.60
CA THR A 18 -13.77 9.23 21.83
C THR A 18 -14.28 8.01 22.62
N GLY A 19 -13.76 7.78 23.82
CA GLY A 19 -14.14 6.65 24.68
C GLY A 19 -15.44 6.86 25.46
N CYS A 20 -16.60 6.74 24.80
CA CYS A 20 -17.87 6.63 25.52
C CYS A 20 -17.91 5.32 26.32
N LEU A 21 -18.09 5.44 27.63
CA LEU A 21 -18.58 4.37 28.52
C LEU A 21 -19.94 3.91 27.97
N ASP A 22 -19.94 2.81 27.22
CA ASP A 22 -21.16 2.28 26.63
C ASP A 22 -21.94 1.49 27.69
N ASN A 23 -22.97 2.10 28.27
CA ASN A 23 -23.94 1.46 29.16
C ASN A 23 -24.95 0.62 28.35
N GLY A 24 -24.45 -0.22 27.43
CA GLY A 24 -25.25 -1.18 26.68
C GLY A 24 -25.92 -2.16 27.64
N SER A 25 -27.23 -2.34 27.47
CA SER A 25 -28.21 -2.82 28.45
C SER A 25 -28.17 -4.32 28.84
N ALA A 26 -26.99 -4.95 28.88
CA ALA A 26 -26.89 -6.37 29.25
C ALA A 26 -25.59 -6.79 29.97
N GLU A 27 -24.57 -5.94 30.06
CA GLU A 27 -23.30 -6.32 30.71
C GLU A 27 -23.18 -5.78 32.13
N PRO A 28 -22.53 -6.53 33.05
CA PRO A 28 -22.42 -6.14 34.45
C PRO A 28 -21.73 -4.78 34.59
N ALA A 29 -22.23 -3.96 35.52
CA ALA A 29 -21.58 -2.71 35.91
C ALA A 29 -20.12 -2.99 36.32
N GLY A 30 -19.15 -2.54 35.51
CA GLY A 30 -17.73 -2.79 35.76
C GLY A 30 -16.84 -2.97 34.54
N ILE A 31 -17.39 -3.07 33.32
CA ILE A 31 -16.59 -3.24 32.09
C ILE A 31 -16.44 -1.89 31.36
N ALA A 32 -15.20 -1.48 31.09
CA ALA A 32 -14.89 -0.37 30.19
C ALA A 32 -14.12 -0.89 28.97
N ARG A 33 -14.42 -0.35 27.79
CA ARG A 33 -13.93 -0.85 26.51
C ARG A 33 -13.68 0.27 25.50
N GLN A 34 -12.65 0.12 24.69
CA GLN A 34 -12.32 1.03 23.59
C GLN A 34 -11.94 0.22 22.36
N CYS A 35 -12.32 0.72 21.18
CA CYS A 35 -11.95 0.20 19.89
C CYS A 35 -11.63 1.38 18.98
N TYR A 36 -10.42 1.43 18.42
CA TYR A 36 -9.94 2.48 17.53
C TYR A 36 -8.86 1.91 16.59
N ALA A 37 -8.49 2.66 15.55
CA ALA A 37 -7.40 2.31 14.64
C ALA A 37 -6.16 3.16 14.96
N GLU A 38 -5.03 2.50 15.21
CA GLU A 38 -3.71 3.14 15.18
C GLU A 38 -3.21 3.12 13.73
N ILE A 39 -2.82 4.25 13.18
CA ILE A 39 -2.48 4.42 11.76
C ILE A 39 -0.97 4.55 11.61
N TYR A 40 -0.41 3.83 10.66
CA TYR A 40 1.02 3.79 10.38
C TYR A 40 1.25 3.98 8.87
N ARG A 41 2.16 4.88 8.51
CA ARG A 41 2.42 5.24 7.10
C ARG A 41 3.83 4.84 6.68
N PRO A 42 4.00 4.32 5.45
CA PRO A 42 5.30 3.99 4.90
C PRO A 42 6.27 5.16 4.93
N VAL A 43 7.54 4.85 5.20
CA VAL A 43 8.70 5.73 5.01
C VAL A 43 9.87 4.91 4.49
N SER A 44 10.75 5.54 3.72
CA SER A 44 11.98 4.94 3.21
C SER A 44 13.16 5.89 3.34
N ASP A 45 14.37 5.32 3.40
CA ASP A 45 15.64 6.02 3.26
C ASP A 45 16.44 5.30 2.16
N ILE A 46 16.61 5.98 1.03
CA ILE A 46 17.31 5.46 -0.15
C ILE A 46 18.67 6.15 -0.19
N SER A 47 19.74 5.37 -0.06
CA SER A 47 21.10 5.92 -0.13
C SER A 47 21.47 6.37 -1.55
N ASP A 48 22.56 7.11 -1.68
CA ASP A 48 23.28 7.25 -2.96
C ASP A 48 23.71 5.88 -3.53
N VAL A 49 24.03 5.83 -4.82
CA VAL A 49 24.44 4.58 -5.50
C VAL A 49 25.77 4.05 -4.93
N GLN A 50 25.73 2.84 -4.37
CA GLN A 50 26.88 2.21 -3.72
C GLN A 50 27.87 1.60 -4.72
N GLN A 51 28.99 1.05 -4.23
CA GLN A 51 30.04 0.45 -5.07
C GLN A 51 29.59 -0.77 -5.91
N ASN A 52 28.49 -1.42 -5.54
CA ASN A 52 27.91 -2.50 -6.34
C ASN A 52 27.14 -1.99 -7.57
N GLY A 53 26.52 -0.81 -7.49
CA GLY A 53 25.80 -0.16 -8.59
C GLY A 53 24.34 0.10 -8.28
N LEU A 54 23.93 -0.19 -7.04
CA LEU A 54 22.58 -0.01 -6.54
C LEU A 54 22.64 0.85 -5.27
N PRO A 55 21.60 1.62 -4.96
CA PRO A 55 21.43 2.16 -3.62
C PRO A 55 21.16 1.03 -2.62
N THR A 56 21.27 1.30 -1.33
CA THR A 56 20.68 0.49 -0.27
C THR A 56 19.39 1.15 0.20
N VAL A 57 18.43 0.35 0.67
CA VAL A 57 17.12 0.87 1.07
C VAL A 57 16.74 0.37 2.45
N ASP A 58 16.57 1.31 3.37
CA ASP A 58 15.92 1.07 4.65
C ASP A 58 14.45 1.50 4.55
N VAL A 59 13.54 0.62 4.98
CA VAL A 59 12.10 0.91 4.97
C VAL A 59 11.49 0.74 6.35
N GLY A 60 10.40 1.44 6.61
CA GLY A 60 9.64 1.30 7.83
C GLY A 60 8.29 1.99 7.77
N TYR A 61 7.70 2.14 8.94
CA TYR A 61 6.43 2.80 9.13
C TYR A 61 6.53 3.79 10.29
N GLN A 62 5.88 4.94 10.13
CA GLN A 62 5.76 5.95 11.18
C GLN A 62 4.31 6.06 11.65
N TYR A 63 4.13 6.23 12.95
CA TYR A 63 2.82 6.46 13.54
C TYR A 63 2.24 7.80 13.05
N ALA A 64 1.08 7.74 12.40
CA ALA A 64 0.40 8.88 11.79
C ALA A 64 -0.81 9.38 12.61
N GLY A 65 -1.17 8.69 13.69
CA GLY A 65 -2.25 9.07 14.61
C GLY A 65 -3.19 7.93 14.97
N ASP A 66 -4.18 8.24 15.80
CA ASP A 66 -5.26 7.33 16.18
C ASP A 66 -6.63 7.95 15.90
N SER A 67 -7.36 7.38 14.96
CA SER A 67 -8.77 7.73 14.77
C SER A 67 -9.44 6.76 13.82
N MET A 68 -10.75 6.64 13.95
CA MET A 68 -11.57 6.01 12.93
C MET A 68 -11.93 6.98 11.79
N SER A 69 -11.41 8.21 11.78
CA SER A 69 -11.77 9.25 10.78
C SER A 69 -10.63 9.66 9.84
N ASN A 70 -9.40 9.20 10.07
CA ASN A 70 -8.21 9.69 9.37
C ASN A 70 -7.49 8.59 8.58
N VAL A 71 -8.18 7.46 8.37
CA VAL A 71 -7.64 6.29 7.67
C VAL A 71 -8.01 6.41 6.20
N SER A 72 -7.03 6.24 5.33
CA SER A 72 -7.24 6.22 3.88
C SER A 72 -7.01 4.81 3.32
N VAL A 73 -7.45 4.56 2.07
CA VAL A 73 -7.27 3.26 1.41
C VAL A 73 -5.77 2.90 1.39
N GLY A 74 -5.45 1.70 1.88
CA GLY A 74 -4.09 1.19 1.93
C GLY A 74 -3.26 1.56 3.16
N ASP A 75 -3.73 2.44 4.06
CA ASP A 75 -3.00 2.71 5.31
C ASP A 75 -2.84 1.42 6.13
N MET A 76 -1.63 1.20 6.67
CA MET A 76 -1.40 0.14 7.64
C MET A 76 -2.06 0.56 8.95
N VAL A 77 -3.04 -0.23 9.41
CA VAL A 77 -3.71 0.03 10.68
C VAL A 77 -3.58 -1.13 11.65
N PHE A 78 -3.49 -0.81 12.93
CA PHE A 78 -3.68 -1.76 14.01
C PHE A 78 -4.98 -1.45 14.72
N LEU A 79 -5.99 -2.28 14.45
CA LEU A 79 -7.26 -2.23 15.15
C LEU A 79 -7.01 -2.62 16.60
N THR A 80 -7.22 -1.66 17.49
CA THR A 80 -6.80 -1.76 18.87
C THR A 80 -8.02 -1.84 19.77
N TYR A 81 -8.15 -2.97 20.45
CA TYR A 81 -9.19 -3.25 21.42
C TYR A 81 -8.62 -3.21 22.82
N ARG A 82 -9.11 -2.29 23.65
CA ARG A 82 -8.72 -2.16 25.05
C ARG A 82 -9.89 -2.52 25.94
N VAL A 83 -9.65 -3.35 26.96
CA VAL A 83 -10.66 -3.75 27.94
C VAL A 83 -10.12 -3.54 29.34
N PHE A 84 -10.95 -2.96 30.18
CA PHE A 84 -10.79 -2.87 31.61
C PHE A 84 -11.99 -3.51 32.30
N LEU A 85 -11.75 -4.29 33.34
CA LEU A 85 -12.78 -5.00 34.08
C LEU A 85 -12.65 -4.69 35.56
N HIS A 86 -13.73 -4.25 36.18
CA HIS A 86 -13.81 -3.97 37.60
C HIS A 86 -14.72 -4.97 38.27
N ASN A 87 -14.29 -5.48 39.43
CA ASN A 87 -15.09 -6.34 40.30
C ASN A 87 -15.70 -7.57 39.60
N MET A 88 -14.92 -8.19 38.70
CA MET A 88 -15.26 -9.46 38.06
C MET A 88 -14.28 -10.56 38.46
N GLU A 89 -14.76 -11.79 38.59
CA GLU A 89 -13.86 -12.94 38.81
C GLU A 89 -12.90 -13.11 37.63
N SER A 90 -11.67 -13.52 37.92
CA SER A 90 -10.68 -13.81 36.88
C SER A 90 -11.14 -14.96 36.00
N PHE A 91 -10.89 -14.87 34.70
CA PHE A 91 -11.22 -15.92 33.75
C PHE A 91 -10.19 -16.00 32.62
N GLU A 92 -10.11 -17.15 31.98
CA GLU A 92 -9.38 -17.30 30.72
C GLU A 92 -10.23 -16.73 29.59
N GLY A 93 -9.74 -15.66 28.96
CA GLY A 93 -10.42 -14.96 27.87
C GLY A 93 -9.60 -14.99 26.58
N THR A 94 -10.27 -15.15 25.45
CA THR A 94 -9.70 -14.95 24.12
C THR A 94 -10.33 -13.73 23.48
N ALA A 95 -9.51 -12.74 23.10
CA ALA A 95 -9.98 -11.57 22.39
C ALA A 95 -10.16 -11.85 20.90
N HIS A 96 -11.22 -11.28 20.33
CA HIS A 96 -11.55 -11.37 18.91
C HIS A 96 -11.79 -9.97 18.35
N CYS A 97 -11.37 -9.76 17.11
CA CYS A 97 -11.70 -8.60 16.31
C CYS A 97 -12.20 -9.08 14.95
N LEU A 98 -13.30 -8.50 14.48
CA LEU A 98 -13.92 -8.80 13.20
C LEU A 98 -14.09 -7.51 12.41
N ILE A 99 -13.84 -7.58 11.11
CA ILE A 99 -14.19 -6.52 10.15
C ILE A 99 -15.21 -7.09 9.18
N ASN A 100 -16.38 -6.45 9.09
CA ASN A 100 -17.48 -6.90 8.24
C ASN A 100 -17.85 -8.38 8.46
N GLY A 101 -17.75 -8.83 9.71
CA GLY A 101 -17.99 -10.23 10.09
C GLY A 101 -16.82 -11.20 9.83
N HIS A 102 -15.73 -10.75 9.20
CA HIS A 102 -14.52 -11.55 8.99
C HIS A 102 -13.56 -11.41 10.16
N ARG A 103 -13.19 -12.53 10.78
CA ARG A 103 -12.28 -12.57 11.93
C ARG A 103 -10.85 -12.29 11.51
N LEU A 104 -10.19 -11.36 12.19
CA LEU A 104 -8.80 -11.02 11.96
C LEU A 104 -7.85 -11.94 12.73
N SER A 105 -6.68 -12.18 12.16
CA SER A 105 -5.57 -12.87 12.82
C SER A 105 -4.56 -11.84 13.33
N PRO A 106 -4.15 -11.91 14.61
CA PRO A 106 -3.08 -11.05 15.14
C PRO A 106 -1.73 -11.36 14.50
N ARG A 107 -1.52 -12.60 14.03
CA ARG A 107 -0.24 -13.04 13.47
C ARG A 107 -0.12 -12.82 11.98
N ASP A 108 -1.25 -12.73 11.29
CA ASP A 108 -1.31 -12.54 9.83
C ASP A 108 -0.28 -13.38 9.06
N THR A 109 -0.29 -14.70 9.27
CA THR A 109 0.78 -15.62 8.81
C THR A 109 0.92 -15.75 7.29
N GLU A 110 -0.08 -15.29 6.55
CA GLU A 110 -0.06 -15.24 5.08
C GLU A 110 0.42 -13.87 4.57
N HIS A 111 0.75 -12.95 5.47
CA HIS A 111 1.15 -11.57 5.17
C HIS A 111 0.08 -10.84 4.33
N ALA A 112 -1.21 -11.07 4.62
CA ALA A 112 -2.29 -10.45 3.88
C ALA A 112 -2.33 -8.93 4.09
N TYR A 113 -1.90 -8.45 5.26
CA TYR A 113 -1.88 -7.03 5.62
C TYR A 113 -0.49 -6.57 6.05
N LEU A 114 0.20 -7.37 6.87
CA LEU A 114 1.57 -7.13 7.31
C LEU A 114 2.56 -7.38 6.18
N PRO A 115 3.65 -6.59 6.12
CA PRO A 115 4.72 -6.83 5.14
C PRO A 115 5.55 -8.09 5.43
N THR A 116 5.58 -8.55 6.69
CA THR A 116 6.41 -9.66 7.15
C THR A 116 5.88 -10.22 8.47
N ASP A 117 6.60 -11.18 9.07
CA ASP A 117 6.25 -11.79 10.35
C ASP A 117 6.22 -10.75 11.48
N VAL A 118 5.27 -10.93 12.41
CA VAL A 118 5.05 -10.04 13.56
C VAL A 118 6.28 -9.81 14.45
N SER A 119 7.27 -10.70 14.41
CA SER A 119 8.55 -10.53 15.13
C SER A 119 9.36 -9.33 14.64
N GLN A 120 9.16 -8.89 13.39
CA GLN A 120 9.87 -7.74 12.80
C GLN A 120 9.14 -6.42 13.00
N ASN A 121 7.90 -6.42 13.52
CA ASN A 121 7.07 -5.22 13.63
C ASN A 121 7.81 -4.04 14.28
N GLU A 122 8.45 -4.27 15.44
CA GLU A 122 9.12 -3.19 16.17
C GLU A 122 10.30 -2.59 15.40
N MET A 123 11.03 -3.42 14.62
CA MET A 123 12.11 -2.95 13.76
C MET A 123 11.60 -2.11 12.59
N LEU A 124 10.38 -2.39 12.12
CA LEU A 124 9.69 -1.64 11.08
C LEU A 124 8.90 -0.44 11.61
N GLY A 125 8.98 -0.11 12.90
CA GLY A 125 8.19 0.97 13.50
C GLY A 125 6.70 0.66 13.70
N LEU A 126 6.31 -0.61 13.56
CA LEU A 126 4.96 -1.12 13.83
C LEU A 126 4.85 -1.64 15.28
N PRO A 127 3.63 -1.65 15.86
CA PRO A 127 3.43 -2.07 17.23
C PRO A 127 3.56 -3.59 17.37
N SER A 128 4.08 -4.02 18.52
CA SER A 128 4.11 -5.44 18.91
C SER A 128 2.69 -6.01 18.97
N VAL A 129 2.50 -7.22 18.45
CA VAL A 129 1.23 -7.92 18.59
C VAL A 129 1.23 -8.80 19.84
N THR A 130 0.21 -8.59 20.68
CA THR A 130 0.02 -9.31 21.93
C THR A 130 -0.79 -10.59 21.74
N PRO A 131 -0.47 -11.69 22.47
CA PRO A 131 -1.34 -12.87 22.51
C PRO A 131 -2.80 -12.51 22.86
N THR A 132 -3.74 -13.02 22.06
CA THR A 132 -5.18 -12.77 22.21
C THR A 132 -5.80 -13.57 23.34
N ARG A 133 -5.23 -14.73 23.70
CA ARG A 133 -5.66 -15.55 24.83
C ARG A 133 -4.85 -15.22 26.09
N ARG A 134 -5.52 -14.86 27.18
CA ARG A 134 -4.89 -14.48 28.45
C ARG A 134 -5.78 -14.79 29.65
N THR A 135 -5.15 -14.94 30.83
CA THR A 135 -5.84 -14.78 32.10
C THR A 135 -6.21 -13.32 32.30
N VAL A 136 -7.50 -13.07 32.35
CA VAL A 136 -8.11 -11.76 32.49
C VAL A 136 -8.50 -11.57 33.96
N ASN A 137 -7.95 -10.54 34.61
CA ASN A 137 -8.12 -10.25 36.03
C ASN A 137 -8.93 -8.96 36.26
N ALA A 138 -9.56 -8.86 37.43
CA ALA A 138 -10.12 -7.59 37.90
C ALA A 138 -9.05 -6.50 38.01
N ASP A 139 -9.48 -5.26 37.80
CA ASP A 139 -8.74 -4.02 37.93
C ASP A 139 -7.47 -3.92 37.06
N ALA A 140 -7.42 -4.68 35.97
CA ALA A 140 -6.36 -4.67 34.98
C ALA A 140 -6.86 -4.20 33.60
N VAL A 141 -5.96 -3.56 32.83
CA VAL A 141 -6.20 -3.15 31.44
C VAL A 141 -5.50 -4.14 30.51
N TYR A 142 -6.25 -4.66 29.54
CA TYR A 142 -5.75 -5.51 28.48
C TYR A 142 -5.86 -4.78 27.16
N THR A 143 -4.82 -4.85 26.34
CA THR A 143 -4.78 -4.26 25.00
C THR A 143 -4.47 -5.36 24.00
N PHE A 144 -5.25 -5.42 22.94
CA PHE A 144 -5.12 -6.37 21.85
C PHE A 144 -5.09 -5.60 20.53
N ARG A 145 -4.29 -6.08 19.58
CA ARG A 145 -4.09 -5.42 18.29
C ARG A 145 -4.18 -6.43 17.16
N TRP A 146 -4.79 -6.03 16.05
CA TRP A 146 -4.83 -6.79 14.81
C TRP A 146 -4.40 -5.91 13.65
N PRO A 147 -3.42 -6.34 12.86
CA PRO A 147 -3.07 -5.63 11.63
C PRO A 147 -4.22 -5.71 10.63
N TYR A 148 -4.41 -4.65 9.88
CA TYR A 148 -5.41 -4.58 8.81
C TYR A 148 -5.05 -3.46 7.83
N ARG A 149 -5.63 -3.52 6.64
CA ARG A 149 -5.64 -2.43 5.66
C ARG A 149 -7.01 -2.38 5.00
N PHE A 150 -7.55 -1.18 4.80
CA PHE A 150 -8.79 -0.99 4.07
C PHE A 150 -8.47 -0.95 2.57
N ALA A 151 -9.13 -1.80 1.78
CA ALA A 151 -8.87 -1.92 0.34
C ALA A 151 -9.81 -1.08 -0.54
N SER A 152 -10.80 -0.42 0.05
CA SER A 152 -11.78 0.38 -0.67
C SER A 152 -12.41 1.45 0.23
N TYR A 153 -13.02 2.44 -0.40
CA TYR A 153 -13.87 3.42 0.28
C TYR A 153 -15.19 2.78 0.74
N GLY A 154 -15.79 3.39 1.74
CA GLY A 154 -17.10 3.02 2.25
C GLY A 154 -17.09 2.71 3.74
N VAL A 155 -18.17 2.06 4.16
CA VAL A 155 -18.48 1.88 5.57
C VAL A 155 -18.14 0.45 6.01
N HIS A 156 -17.25 0.32 6.98
CA HIS A 156 -16.84 -0.96 7.55
C HIS A 156 -17.29 -1.07 9.00
N SER A 157 -17.80 -2.24 9.35
CA SER A 157 -18.20 -2.60 10.71
C SER A 157 -17.06 -3.31 11.42
N ILE A 158 -16.75 -2.86 12.64
CA ILE A 158 -15.77 -3.46 13.53
C ILE A 158 -16.50 -4.05 14.72
N GLU A 159 -16.27 -5.32 15.03
CA GLU A 159 -16.74 -5.95 16.26
C GLU A 159 -15.54 -6.48 17.04
N CYS A 160 -15.37 -6.04 18.29
CA CYS A 160 -14.41 -6.63 19.21
C CYS A 160 -15.12 -7.18 20.45
N TYR A 161 -14.69 -8.34 20.91
CA TYR A 161 -15.21 -8.94 22.14
C TYR A 161 -14.18 -9.89 22.75
N MET A 162 -14.39 -10.27 24.00
CA MET A 162 -13.68 -11.39 24.63
C MET A 162 -14.61 -12.58 24.79
N GLU A 163 -14.09 -13.78 24.57
CA GLU A 163 -14.80 -15.04 24.73
C GLU A 163 -14.17 -15.83 25.89
N ASP A 164 -14.97 -16.24 26.87
CA ASP A 164 -14.49 -17.10 27.95
C ASP A 164 -14.43 -18.58 27.55
N ALA A 165 -13.85 -19.42 28.40
CA ALA A 165 -13.68 -20.85 28.13
C ALA A 165 -15.01 -21.62 27.86
N ASN A 166 -16.16 -21.05 28.24
CA ASN A 166 -17.47 -21.64 27.98
C ASN A 166 -18.14 -21.09 26.71
N GLY A 167 -17.44 -20.24 25.95
CA GLY A 167 -17.97 -19.57 24.75
C GLY A 167 -18.82 -18.34 25.04
N THR A 168 -18.83 -17.82 26.28
CA THR A 168 -19.62 -16.62 26.61
C THR A 168 -18.88 -15.39 26.13
N ARG A 169 -19.54 -14.58 25.27
CA ARG A 169 -19.01 -13.27 24.86
C ARG A 169 -19.16 -12.24 25.98
N ARG A 170 -18.11 -11.45 26.19
CA ARG A 170 -18.01 -10.38 27.18
C ARG A 170 -17.32 -9.16 26.56
N ALA A 171 -17.58 -8.00 27.15
CA ALA A 171 -16.95 -6.73 26.77
C ALA A 171 -17.16 -6.34 25.30
N ASN A 172 -18.25 -6.79 24.68
CA ASN A 172 -18.51 -6.53 23.26
C ASN A 172 -18.57 -5.03 22.97
N ILE A 173 -17.83 -4.59 21.96
CA ILE A 173 -17.88 -3.26 21.38
C ILE A 173 -18.04 -3.39 19.87
N SER A 174 -19.05 -2.73 19.31
CA SER A 174 -19.18 -2.55 17.87
C SER A 174 -18.95 -1.10 17.49
N ARG A 175 -18.24 -0.89 16.39
CA ARG A 175 -17.97 0.43 15.81
C ARG A 175 -18.16 0.39 14.31
N THR A 176 -18.31 1.56 13.74
CA THR A 176 -18.34 1.75 12.30
C THR A 176 -17.25 2.75 11.95
N ILE A 177 -16.47 2.44 10.93
CA ILE A 177 -15.50 3.33 10.31
C ILE A 177 -15.94 3.60 8.89
N ALA A 178 -15.99 4.88 8.52
CA ALA A 178 -16.15 5.28 7.14
C ALA A 178 -14.78 5.65 6.60
N ILE A 179 -14.38 5.00 5.51
CA ILE A 179 -13.21 5.36 4.71
C ILE A 179 -13.78 6.19 3.56
N ASP A 180 -13.67 7.51 3.70
CA ASP A 180 -14.20 8.45 2.72
C ASP A 180 -13.03 9.19 2.07
N HIS A 181 -13.18 9.54 0.79
CA HIS A 181 -12.25 10.43 0.12
C HIS A 181 -12.50 11.87 0.58
N THR A 182 -11.43 12.57 0.98
CA THR A 182 -11.48 14.02 1.19
C THR A 182 -11.01 14.73 -0.06
N ALA A 183 -11.95 15.36 -0.77
CA ALA A 183 -11.64 16.14 -1.97
C ALA A 183 -10.55 17.20 -1.71
N THR A 184 -9.61 17.30 -2.65
CA THR A 184 -8.55 18.31 -2.64
C THR A 184 -8.48 19.00 -3.99
N GLU A 185 -7.94 20.22 -4.04
CA GLU A 185 -7.71 20.96 -5.30
C GLU A 185 -6.47 20.46 -6.07
N ASP A 186 -5.74 19.51 -5.49
CA ASP A 186 -4.53 18.95 -6.06
C ASP A 186 -4.87 17.70 -6.89
N ASP A 187 -4.72 17.82 -8.20
CA ASP A 187 -5.16 16.84 -9.22
C ASP A 187 -4.04 15.81 -9.54
N ARG A 188 -3.29 15.44 -8.50
CA ARG A 188 -2.26 14.40 -8.53
C ARG A 188 -2.78 13.14 -7.84
N TRP A 189 -2.70 12.02 -8.54
CA TRP A 189 -3.32 10.75 -8.16
C TRP A 189 -2.33 9.60 -8.31
N ALA A 190 -2.52 8.55 -7.51
CA ALA A 190 -1.67 7.37 -7.60
C ALA A 190 -2.41 6.08 -7.28
N LEU A 191 -2.06 5.03 -8.02
CA LEU A 191 -2.36 3.64 -7.71
C LEU A 191 -1.05 2.88 -7.52
N ILE A 192 -0.84 2.34 -6.33
CA ILE A 192 0.32 1.50 -6.00
C ILE A 192 -0.20 0.10 -5.75
N ILE A 193 0.34 -0.88 -6.46
CA ILE A 193 -0.01 -2.30 -6.35
C ILE A 193 1.27 -3.06 -5.99
N GLY A 194 1.26 -3.79 -4.87
CA GLY A 194 2.40 -4.58 -4.43
C GLY A 194 1.97 -5.98 -3.99
N THR A 195 2.44 -7.02 -4.66
CA THR A 195 2.14 -8.41 -4.32
C THR A 195 3.41 -9.19 -3.98
N ASP A 196 3.46 -9.65 -2.74
CA ASP A 196 4.58 -10.38 -2.13
C ASP A 196 4.05 -11.44 -1.15
N PRO A 197 3.39 -12.50 -1.66
CA PRO A 197 2.73 -13.49 -0.82
C PRO A 197 3.74 -14.36 -0.05
N ALA A 198 3.35 -14.81 1.14
CA ALA A 198 4.23 -15.60 1.99
C ALA A 198 4.69 -16.91 1.33
N GLY A 199 6.01 -17.18 1.34
CA GLY A 199 6.64 -18.35 0.74
C GLY A 199 7.05 -18.20 -0.73
N ASP A 200 6.77 -17.05 -1.35
CA ASP A 200 7.18 -16.69 -2.71
C ASP A 200 7.64 -15.22 -2.77
N GLU A 201 8.26 -14.74 -1.68
CA GLU A 201 8.61 -13.35 -1.52
C GLU A 201 9.81 -12.92 -2.39
N ILE A 202 9.68 -11.74 -2.99
CA ILE A 202 10.67 -11.02 -3.80
C ILE A 202 10.91 -9.58 -3.29
N ALA A 203 10.47 -9.28 -2.06
CA ALA A 203 10.57 -7.98 -1.42
C ALA A 203 9.73 -6.86 -2.09
N ALA A 204 8.70 -7.21 -2.86
CA ALA A 204 7.78 -6.25 -3.50
C ALA A 204 7.01 -5.38 -2.48
N TRP A 205 6.91 -5.81 -1.21
CA TRP A 205 6.36 -4.94 -0.16
C TRP A 205 7.27 -3.73 0.14
N LYS A 206 8.60 -3.84 -0.02
CA LYS A 206 9.54 -2.71 0.12
C LYS A 206 9.33 -1.71 -1.02
N ASP A 207 9.10 -2.21 -2.23
CA ASP A 207 8.83 -1.40 -3.42
C ASP A 207 7.59 -0.52 -3.25
N GLY A 208 6.50 -1.09 -2.74
CA GLY A 208 5.30 -0.32 -2.42
C GLY A 208 5.54 0.76 -1.34
N ILE A 209 6.43 0.51 -0.37
CA ILE A 209 6.83 1.52 0.62
C ILE A 209 7.62 2.66 -0.04
N MET A 210 8.62 2.34 -0.88
CA MET A 210 9.41 3.34 -1.60
C MET A 210 8.54 4.21 -2.52
N ALA A 211 7.63 3.59 -3.27
CA ALA A 211 6.69 4.31 -4.14
C ALA A 211 5.78 5.24 -3.33
N PHE A 212 5.22 4.74 -2.22
CA PHE A 212 4.35 5.54 -1.36
C PHE A 212 5.11 6.73 -0.77
N ASP A 213 6.30 6.49 -0.22
CA ASP A 213 7.13 7.51 0.43
C ASP A 213 7.57 8.59 -0.57
N THR A 214 7.99 8.17 -1.76
CA THR A 214 8.33 9.09 -2.87
C THR A 214 7.14 9.98 -3.23
N LEU A 215 5.95 9.41 -3.43
CA LEU A 215 4.79 10.20 -3.85
C LEU A 215 4.22 11.07 -2.73
N TYR A 216 4.10 10.52 -1.52
CA TYR A 216 3.47 11.19 -0.38
C TYR A 216 4.43 12.13 0.35
N ASN A 217 5.57 11.63 0.84
CA ASN A 217 6.46 12.40 1.70
C ASN A 217 7.41 13.30 0.90
N HIS A 218 7.92 12.84 -0.26
CA HIS A 218 8.81 13.64 -1.09
C HIS A 218 8.04 14.61 -2.01
N TYR A 219 7.08 14.12 -2.81
CA TYR A 219 6.31 14.98 -3.72
C TYR A 219 5.06 15.62 -3.12
N GLY A 220 4.60 15.20 -1.94
CA GLY A 220 3.46 15.81 -1.27
C GLY A 220 2.12 15.51 -1.95
N PHE A 221 1.96 14.38 -2.62
CA PHE A 221 0.65 13.98 -3.19
C PHE A 221 -0.40 13.95 -2.06
N PRO A 222 -1.66 14.35 -2.31
CA PRO A 222 -2.70 14.27 -1.30
C PRO A 222 -2.89 12.82 -0.87
N ARG A 223 -2.87 12.55 0.44
CA ARG A 223 -2.96 11.18 0.95
C ARG A 223 -4.17 10.44 0.38
N ASP A 224 -5.34 11.07 0.37
CA ASP A 224 -6.58 10.42 -0.11
C ASP A 224 -6.60 10.22 -1.63
N ASN A 225 -5.67 10.82 -2.39
CA ASN A 225 -5.51 10.57 -3.82
C ASN A 225 -4.55 9.41 -4.12
N ILE A 226 -3.94 8.80 -3.10
CA ILE A 226 -3.06 7.62 -3.24
C ILE A 226 -3.81 6.38 -2.77
N MET A 227 -4.10 5.46 -3.68
CA MET A 227 -4.62 4.14 -3.35
C MET A 227 -3.47 3.13 -3.33
N TYR A 228 -3.13 2.60 -2.15
CA TYR A 228 -2.07 1.61 -2.00
C TYR A 228 -2.65 0.22 -1.67
N LEU A 229 -2.67 -0.68 -2.65
CA LEU A 229 -3.16 -2.04 -2.51
C LEU A 229 -1.99 -3.00 -2.41
N SER A 230 -1.76 -3.54 -1.21
CA SER A 230 -0.70 -4.54 -0.98
C SER A 230 -1.28 -5.88 -0.56
N ASN A 231 -0.71 -6.97 -1.05
CA ASN A 231 -1.04 -8.36 -0.69
C ASN A 231 -2.54 -8.60 -0.66
N GLY A 232 -3.12 -8.96 0.49
CA GLY A 232 -4.54 -9.29 0.64
C GLY A 232 -5.50 -8.17 0.24
N CYS A 233 -5.02 -6.93 0.09
CA CYS A 233 -5.78 -5.82 -0.47
C CYS A 233 -5.71 -5.75 -2.01
N ALA A 234 -4.65 -6.27 -2.63
CA ALA A 234 -4.42 -6.32 -4.07
C ALA A 234 -5.13 -7.54 -4.69
N THR A 235 -6.43 -7.69 -4.48
CA THR A 235 -7.25 -8.68 -5.22
C THR A 235 -7.65 -8.12 -6.57
N LYS A 236 -7.99 -8.99 -7.54
CA LYS A 236 -8.45 -8.53 -8.87
C LYS A 236 -9.64 -7.57 -8.73
N GLN A 237 -10.61 -7.92 -7.89
CA GLN A 237 -11.78 -7.07 -7.67
C GLN A 237 -11.46 -5.71 -7.04
N ASN A 238 -10.57 -5.66 -6.04
CA ASN A 238 -10.20 -4.39 -5.41
C ASN A 238 -9.41 -3.49 -6.37
N ILE A 239 -8.52 -4.07 -7.16
CA ILE A 239 -7.73 -3.32 -8.14
C ILE A 239 -8.64 -2.77 -9.23
N SER A 240 -9.52 -3.58 -9.84
CA SER A 240 -10.49 -3.08 -10.83
C SER A 240 -11.37 -1.98 -10.25
N SER A 241 -11.84 -2.12 -9.00
CA SER A 241 -12.64 -1.09 -8.33
C SER A 241 -11.84 0.21 -8.10
N ALA A 242 -10.55 0.10 -7.77
CA ALA A 242 -9.68 1.26 -7.59
C ALA A 242 -9.39 1.96 -8.93
N MET A 243 -9.15 1.20 -10.01
CA MET A 243 -9.00 1.72 -11.36
C MET A 243 -10.26 2.45 -11.82
N GLU A 244 -11.44 1.83 -11.72
CA GLU A 244 -12.73 2.45 -12.05
C GLU A 244 -12.95 3.74 -11.26
N TRP A 245 -12.67 3.72 -9.95
CA TRP A 245 -12.83 4.89 -9.10
C TRP A 245 -11.86 6.01 -9.51
N LEU A 246 -10.57 5.72 -9.68
CA LEU A 246 -9.57 6.71 -10.11
C LEU A 246 -9.90 7.29 -11.49
N SER A 247 -10.34 6.47 -12.45
CA SER A 247 -10.81 6.94 -13.76
C SER A 247 -11.96 7.94 -13.62
N SER A 248 -12.87 7.72 -12.66
CA SER A 248 -13.97 8.65 -12.39
C SER A 248 -13.54 9.98 -11.74
N GLN A 249 -12.35 10.04 -11.16
CA GLN A 249 -11.80 11.23 -10.51
C GLN A 249 -10.81 12.00 -11.39
N THR A 250 -10.34 11.38 -12.47
CA THR A 250 -9.28 11.93 -13.32
C THR A 250 -9.82 12.47 -14.64
N GLY A 251 -9.01 13.31 -15.29
CA GLY A 251 -9.26 13.81 -16.64
C GLY A 251 -7.97 14.29 -17.28
N GLN A 252 -8.09 15.03 -18.39
CA GLN A 252 -6.97 15.37 -19.26
C GLN A 252 -5.77 16.04 -18.57
N ALA A 253 -6.02 16.88 -17.55
CA ALA A 253 -4.98 17.61 -16.83
C ALA A 253 -4.47 16.88 -15.57
N SER A 254 -5.15 15.81 -15.14
CA SER A 254 -4.77 15.04 -13.95
C SER A 254 -3.43 14.37 -14.17
N ARG A 255 -2.58 14.37 -13.14
CA ARG A 255 -1.34 13.60 -13.14
C ARG A 255 -1.59 12.29 -12.42
N LEU A 256 -1.32 11.17 -13.07
CA LEU A 256 -1.55 9.84 -12.53
C LEU A 256 -0.24 9.07 -12.46
N VAL A 257 0.02 8.43 -11.32
CA VAL A 257 1.12 7.49 -11.17
C VAL A 257 0.57 6.09 -10.95
N LEU A 258 0.93 5.15 -11.81
CA LEU A 258 0.72 3.72 -11.60
C LEU A 258 2.05 3.07 -11.23
N TRP A 259 2.15 2.48 -10.05
CA TRP A 259 3.34 1.74 -9.63
C TRP A 259 2.98 0.31 -9.28
N ILE A 260 3.58 -0.66 -9.96
CA ILE A 260 3.32 -2.07 -9.73
C ILE A 260 4.64 -2.79 -9.44
N SER A 261 4.67 -3.57 -8.37
CA SER A 261 5.75 -4.51 -8.09
C SER A 261 5.20 -5.87 -7.64
N GLY A 262 5.79 -6.94 -8.13
CA GLY A 262 5.33 -8.31 -7.89
C GLY A 262 5.80 -9.30 -8.94
N HIS A 263 5.22 -10.49 -8.93
CA HIS A 263 5.48 -11.49 -9.97
C HIS A 263 4.80 -11.10 -11.28
N GLY A 264 5.50 -11.36 -12.38
CA GLY A 264 5.01 -11.14 -13.73
C GLY A 264 5.22 -12.38 -14.60
N GLY A 265 4.41 -12.49 -15.64
CA GLY A 265 4.40 -13.63 -16.53
C GLY A 265 3.89 -13.24 -17.91
N VAL A 266 3.73 -14.27 -18.74
CA VAL A 266 3.01 -14.15 -20.02
C VAL A 266 2.09 -15.34 -20.19
N GLU A 267 0.93 -15.10 -20.77
CA GLU A 267 -0.04 -16.11 -21.16
C GLU A 267 -0.31 -16.06 -22.66
N TRP A 268 -0.90 -17.12 -23.21
CA TRP A 268 -1.26 -17.15 -24.63
C TRP A 268 -2.77 -17.07 -24.75
N ARG A 269 -3.29 -15.93 -25.24
CA ARG A 269 -4.72 -15.62 -25.26
C ARG A 269 -5.29 -15.71 -23.84
N GLY A 270 -4.59 -15.04 -22.94
CA GLY A 270 -4.91 -14.95 -21.51
C GLY A 270 -6.17 -14.13 -21.30
N ASP A 271 -6.38 -13.09 -22.11
CA ASP A 271 -7.66 -12.43 -22.22
C ASP A 271 -8.31 -12.66 -23.61
N ASP A 272 -9.58 -12.25 -23.74
CA ASP A 272 -10.40 -12.49 -24.94
C ASP A 272 -10.20 -11.40 -26.02
N ASP A 273 -9.08 -10.67 -25.98
CA ASP A 273 -8.77 -9.61 -26.94
C ASP A 273 -8.11 -10.15 -28.24
N ARG A 274 -7.40 -9.27 -28.96
CA ARG A 274 -6.79 -9.57 -30.26
C ARG A 274 -5.34 -10.01 -30.14
N GLU A 275 -4.71 -9.79 -29.00
CA GLU A 275 -3.39 -10.24 -28.65
C GLU A 275 -3.33 -11.75 -28.73
N LEU A 276 -2.17 -12.25 -29.12
CA LEU A 276 -1.92 -13.68 -29.00
C LEU A 276 -1.16 -14.01 -27.72
N ARG A 277 -0.46 -13.03 -27.17
CA ARG A 277 0.40 -13.16 -26.02
C ARG A 277 0.14 -11.95 -25.13
N ASP A 278 -0.20 -12.24 -23.89
CA ASP A 278 -0.66 -11.25 -22.93
C ASP A 278 0.34 -11.19 -21.78
N GLY A 279 0.75 -9.99 -21.41
CA GLY A 279 1.46 -9.71 -20.16
C GLY A 279 0.57 -10.04 -18.97
N THR A 280 1.13 -10.69 -17.94
CA THR A 280 0.41 -10.93 -16.69
C THR A 280 1.14 -10.38 -15.49
N ILE A 281 0.38 -9.79 -14.57
CA ILE A 281 0.83 -9.41 -13.24
C ILE A 281 0.07 -10.28 -12.23
N GLN A 282 0.79 -11.03 -11.42
CA GLN A 282 0.17 -11.83 -10.37
C GLN A 282 -0.33 -10.92 -9.25
N VAL A 283 -1.63 -10.97 -9.01
CA VAL A 283 -2.29 -10.31 -7.89
C VAL A 283 -2.69 -11.34 -6.84
N TRP A 284 -3.25 -10.90 -5.71
CA TRP A 284 -3.46 -11.78 -4.55
C TRP A 284 -4.27 -13.05 -4.85
N ASP A 285 -5.30 -12.92 -5.68
CA ASP A 285 -6.25 -13.99 -6.01
C ASP A 285 -6.43 -14.21 -7.52
N GLY A 286 -5.44 -13.79 -8.33
CA GLY A 286 -5.51 -13.97 -9.78
C GLY A 286 -4.40 -13.24 -10.53
N VAL A 287 -4.72 -12.80 -11.75
CA VAL A 287 -3.83 -12.02 -12.61
C VAL A 287 -4.55 -10.80 -13.18
N LEU A 288 -3.78 -9.74 -13.39
CA LEU A 288 -4.13 -8.62 -14.27
C LEU A 288 -3.42 -8.81 -15.60
N TYR A 289 -4.12 -8.45 -16.67
CA TYR A 289 -3.57 -8.41 -18.02
C TYR A 289 -3.15 -6.97 -18.38
N ASP A 290 -2.25 -6.84 -19.34
CA ASP A 290 -1.92 -5.59 -20.03
C ASP A 290 -3.17 -4.86 -20.54
N GLY A 291 -4.13 -5.59 -21.11
CA GLY A 291 -5.44 -5.05 -21.53
C GLY A 291 -6.24 -4.38 -20.39
N ASP A 292 -6.14 -4.88 -19.15
CA ASP A 292 -6.76 -4.25 -17.97
C ASP A 292 -6.12 -2.86 -17.70
N ILE A 293 -4.78 -2.76 -17.87
CA ILE A 293 -4.01 -1.52 -17.69
C ILE A 293 -4.27 -0.53 -18.83
N ALA A 294 -4.30 -1.02 -20.08
CA ALA A 294 -4.61 -0.22 -21.26
C ALA A 294 -6.00 0.44 -21.13
N THR A 295 -7.00 -0.35 -20.73
CA THR A 295 -8.37 0.13 -20.46
C THR A 295 -8.37 1.17 -19.35
N PHE A 296 -7.69 0.90 -18.23
CA PHE A 296 -7.58 1.86 -17.14
C PHE A 296 -6.99 3.21 -17.60
N PHE A 297 -5.87 3.19 -18.31
CA PHE A 297 -5.27 4.43 -18.81
C PHE A 297 -6.17 5.17 -19.79
N ALA A 298 -6.86 4.48 -20.69
CA ALA A 298 -7.82 5.11 -21.59
C ALA A 298 -8.99 5.76 -20.83
N ASP A 299 -9.54 5.08 -19.82
CA ASP A 299 -10.70 5.54 -19.06
C ASP A 299 -10.39 6.75 -18.15
N THR A 300 -9.13 6.91 -17.71
CA THR A 300 -8.73 8.10 -16.92
C THR A 300 -8.78 9.39 -17.73
N GLY A 301 -8.63 9.29 -19.06
CA GLY A 301 -8.47 10.43 -19.95
C GLY A 301 -7.24 11.31 -19.67
N SER A 302 -6.36 10.93 -18.74
CA SER A 302 -5.17 11.68 -18.37
C SER A 302 -4.14 11.69 -19.50
N MET A 303 -3.51 12.86 -19.69
CA MET A 303 -2.39 13.03 -20.62
C MET A 303 -1.05 13.13 -19.89
N HIS A 304 -1.00 12.79 -18.60
CA HIS A 304 0.14 12.96 -17.71
C HIS A 304 0.29 11.75 -16.79
N ILE A 305 0.59 10.59 -17.36
CA ILE A 305 0.71 9.31 -16.65
C ILE A 305 2.19 8.91 -16.53
N LEU A 306 2.64 8.59 -15.33
CA LEU A 306 3.86 7.81 -15.10
C LEU A 306 3.45 6.38 -14.74
N SER A 307 3.93 5.39 -15.49
CA SER A 307 3.78 3.98 -15.16
C SER A 307 5.14 3.36 -14.87
N VAL A 308 5.28 2.73 -13.70
CA VAL A 308 6.46 1.95 -13.31
C VAL A 308 6.01 0.53 -13.00
N VAL A 309 6.46 -0.43 -13.81
CA VAL A 309 6.08 -1.86 -13.69
C VAL A 309 7.33 -2.70 -13.44
N ASP A 310 7.53 -3.09 -12.19
CA ASP A 310 8.65 -3.89 -11.71
C ASP A 310 8.25 -5.35 -11.53
N THR A 311 8.05 -6.02 -12.66
CA THR A 311 7.69 -7.45 -12.73
C THR A 311 8.47 -8.14 -13.85
N CYS A 312 8.53 -9.48 -13.85
CA CYS A 312 9.11 -10.22 -14.97
C CYS A 312 8.25 -10.09 -16.23
N PHE A 313 8.88 -9.99 -17.40
CA PHE A 313 8.22 -9.77 -18.70
C PHE A 313 7.40 -8.47 -18.75
N SER A 314 7.73 -7.50 -17.90
CA SER A 314 7.04 -6.21 -17.79
C SER A 314 7.04 -5.38 -19.06
N GLY A 315 7.87 -5.71 -20.06
CA GLY A 315 7.83 -5.08 -21.39
C GLY A 315 6.47 -5.19 -22.08
N GLU A 316 5.62 -6.17 -21.74
CA GLU A 316 4.23 -6.26 -22.25
C GLU A 316 3.32 -5.15 -21.65
N PHE A 317 3.81 -4.39 -20.67
CA PHE A 317 3.09 -3.26 -20.07
C PHE A 317 3.65 -1.93 -20.60
N GLY A 318 3.95 -1.87 -21.90
CA GLY A 318 4.36 -0.65 -22.60
C GLY A 318 5.86 -0.46 -22.82
N GLY A 319 6.63 -1.55 -22.84
CA GLY A 319 8.02 -1.54 -23.31
C GLY A 319 8.10 -1.32 -24.83
N PRO A 320 9.16 -0.71 -25.37
CA PRO A 320 9.27 -0.43 -26.80
C PRO A 320 9.37 -1.66 -27.71
N ASP A 321 9.51 -2.86 -27.15
CA ASP A 321 9.48 -4.14 -27.87
C ASP A 321 8.12 -4.84 -27.81
N ASP A 322 7.12 -4.20 -27.20
CA ASP A 322 5.75 -4.66 -27.15
C ASP A 322 5.17 -4.75 -28.58
N LEU A 323 4.61 -5.93 -28.87
CA LEU A 323 4.02 -6.23 -30.17
C LEU A 323 2.59 -5.71 -30.27
N GLU A 324 1.91 -5.38 -29.15
CA GLU A 324 0.60 -4.73 -29.13
C GLU A 324 0.61 -3.48 -30.02
N SER A 325 1.71 -2.70 -29.97
CA SER A 325 1.96 -1.47 -30.74
C SER A 325 1.71 -1.63 -32.26
N ILE A 326 1.87 -2.85 -32.77
CA ILE A 326 1.72 -3.21 -34.18
C ILE A 326 0.26 -3.61 -34.49
N PHE A 327 -0.45 -4.21 -33.54
CA PHE A 327 -1.81 -4.74 -33.72
C PHE A 327 -2.91 -3.71 -33.39
N THR A 328 -2.74 -2.89 -32.35
CA THR A 328 -3.69 -1.82 -31.99
C THR A 328 -3.81 -0.72 -33.06
N GLN A 329 -2.74 -0.44 -33.82
CA GLN A 329 -2.78 0.45 -34.99
C GLN A 329 -3.79 0.04 -36.07
N LEU A 330 -4.27 -1.21 -36.05
CA LEU A 330 -5.27 -1.74 -36.97
C LEU A 330 -6.68 -1.86 -36.36
N GLY A 331 -6.83 -1.72 -35.04
CA GLY A 331 -8.02 -2.11 -34.28
C GLY A 331 -8.84 -0.99 -33.63
N GLY A 332 -8.21 0.10 -33.21
CA GLY A 332 -8.90 1.17 -32.45
C GLY A 332 -9.21 0.81 -30.99
N ASP A 333 -8.64 -0.30 -30.50
CA ASP A 333 -8.69 -0.71 -29.10
C ASP A 333 -7.73 0.16 -28.26
N ALA A 334 -7.94 0.20 -26.93
CA ALA A 334 -7.05 0.91 -26.02
C ALA A 334 -5.67 0.23 -26.01
N SER A 335 -4.60 1.01 -25.92
CA SER A 335 -3.22 0.52 -25.81
C SER A 335 -2.58 1.08 -24.56
N VAL A 336 -1.62 0.37 -23.94
CA VAL A 336 -0.79 0.89 -22.84
C VAL A 336 0.13 2.02 -23.30
N GLU A 337 0.47 2.07 -24.59
CA GLU A 337 1.46 2.98 -25.19
C GLU A 337 0.86 4.25 -25.80
N ASP A 338 -0.41 4.53 -25.49
CA ASP A 338 -1.10 5.73 -25.98
C ASP A 338 -0.44 7.02 -25.45
N LYS A 339 -0.79 8.16 -26.07
CA LYS A 339 -0.16 9.46 -25.76
C LYS A 339 -0.36 9.88 -24.31
N GLY A 340 0.59 10.68 -23.81
CA GLY A 340 0.54 11.31 -22.49
C GLY A 340 1.15 10.47 -21.38
N ARG A 341 2.06 9.54 -21.71
CA ARG A 341 2.53 8.51 -20.79
C ARG A 341 4.05 8.37 -20.82
N VAL A 342 4.66 8.28 -19.65
CA VAL A 342 6.03 7.83 -19.46
C VAL A 342 5.96 6.43 -18.87
N LEU A 343 6.38 5.42 -19.62
CA LEU A 343 6.23 4.00 -19.26
C LEU A 343 7.61 3.44 -18.96
N VAL A 344 7.76 2.80 -17.80
CA VAL A 344 9.04 2.28 -17.32
C VAL A 344 8.86 0.84 -16.85
N THR A 345 9.60 -0.08 -17.44
CA THR A 345 9.46 -1.52 -17.21
C THR A 345 10.79 -2.12 -16.75
N ALA A 346 10.76 -3.07 -15.81
CA ALA A 346 11.98 -3.66 -15.24
C ALA A 346 12.65 -4.68 -16.14
N SER A 347 11.96 -5.11 -17.19
CA SER A 347 12.40 -6.13 -18.13
C SER A 347 11.75 -5.91 -19.49
N THR A 348 12.32 -6.53 -20.52
CA THR A 348 11.69 -6.57 -21.84
C THR A 348 10.60 -7.63 -21.88
N THR A 349 9.84 -7.70 -22.97
CA THR A 349 8.85 -8.76 -23.20
C THR A 349 9.47 -10.17 -23.19
N PHE A 350 10.79 -10.33 -23.24
CA PHE A 350 11.46 -11.64 -23.38
C PHE A 350 12.31 -12.06 -22.18
N ASN A 351 12.43 -11.22 -21.16
CA ASN A 351 13.32 -11.50 -20.02
C ASN A 351 12.67 -11.23 -18.67
N LYS A 352 13.37 -11.67 -17.62
CA LYS A 352 12.94 -11.57 -16.23
C LYS A 352 13.54 -10.33 -15.59
N ALA A 353 12.73 -9.65 -14.79
CA ALA A 353 13.20 -8.62 -13.86
C ALA A 353 14.00 -9.24 -12.72
N ILE A 354 14.74 -8.39 -12.00
CA ILE A 354 15.63 -8.80 -10.92
C ILE A 354 15.33 -7.98 -9.68
N ALA A 355 15.19 -8.67 -8.56
CA ALA A 355 15.05 -8.09 -7.23
C ALA A 355 16.24 -8.45 -6.33
N THR A 356 16.42 -7.64 -5.30
CA THR A 356 17.39 -7.84 -4.20
C THR A 356 16.63 -7.97 -2.87
N GLU A 357 17.35 -8.10 -1.76
CA GLU A 357 16.73 -8.03 -0.43
C GLU A 357 16.17 -6.63 -0.10
N ASP A 358 16.57 -5.61 -0.84
CA ASP A 358 16.13 -4.22 -0.68
C ASP A 358 14.96 -3.82 -1.59
N GLY A 359 14.55 -4.71 -2.50
CA GLY A 359 13.45 -4.48 -3.44
C GLY A 359 13.82 -4.80 -4.89
N GLY A 360 12.87 -4.54 -5.79
CA GLY A 360 13.07 -4.59 -7.23
C GLY A 360 14.10 -3.55 -7.69
N ILE A 361 15.05 -3.95 -8.54
CA ILE A 361 16.15 -3.06 -8.94
C ILE A 361 15.62 -1.80 -9.65
N LEU A 362 14.57 -1.95 -10.49
CA LEU A 362 13.96 -0.80 -11.14
C LEU A 362 13.35 0.13 -10.11
N THR A 363 12.58 -0.38 -9.15
CA THR A 363 11.94 0.45 -8.14
C THR A 363 12.95 1.20 -7.30
N MET A 364 14.01 0.53 -6.83
CA MET A 364 15.08 1.15 -6.04
C MET A 364 15.72 2.33 -6.78
N LEU A 365 16.06 2.14 -8.06
CA LEU A 365 16.71 3.17 -8.87
C LEU A 365 15.74 4.27 -9.30
N MET A 366 14.50 3.93 -9.66
CA MET A 366 13.49 4.90 -10.09
C MET A 366 13.04 5.79 -8.92
N ALA A 367 12.75 5.21 -7.76
CA ALA A 367 12.41 5.97 -6.55
C ALA A 367 13.59 6.84 -6.10
N GLY A 368 14.81 6.30 -6.10
CA GLY A 368 16.02 7.05 -5.80
C GLY A 368 16.25 8.22 -6.77
N ALA A 369 16.13 7.97 -8.08
CA ALA A 369 16.26 8.98 -9.12
C ALA A 369 15.26 10.12 -8.92
N LEU A 370 13.98 9.78 -8.70
CA LEU A 370 12.91 10.73 -8.40
C LEU A 370 13.17 11.53 -7.12
N GLN A 371 13.86 10.97 -6.13
CA GLN A 371 14.23 11.66 -4.89
C GLN A 371 15.53 12.46 -5.00
N GLY A 372 16.23 12.38 -6.14
CA GLY A 372 17.46 13.12 -6.39
C GLY A 372 18.70 12.54 -5.70
N ILE A 373 18.77 11.22 -5.49
CA ILE A 373 20.01 10.59 -5.04
C ILE A 373 21.12 10.79 -6.08
N THR A 374 22.38 10.70 -5.63
CA THR A 374 23.54 10.82 -6.51
C THR A 374 24.11 9.46 -6.91
N ASP A 375 24.66 9.40 -8.12
CA ASP A 375 25.50 8.31 -8.55
C ASP A 375 26.96 8.47 -8.07
N ARG A 376 27.84 7.56 -8.47
CA ARG A 376 29.27 7.62 -8.09
C ARG A 376 30.04 8.78 -8.71
N MET A 377 29.45 9.45 -9.70
CA MET A 377 30.03 10.61 -10.34
C MET A 377 29.50 11.91 -9.71
N ASP A 378 28.77 11.84 -8.60
CA ASP A 378 28.11 12.96 -7.93
C ASP A 378 27.06 13.62 -8.86
N THR A 379 26.41 12.81 -9.70
CA THR A 379 25.37 13.26 -10.64
C THR A 379 24.00 12.72 -10.24
N THR A 380 22.98 13.55 -10.42
CA THR A 380 21.56 13.21 -10.17
C THR A 380 20.84 12.89 -11.48
N ALA A 381 19.56 12.54 -11.38
CA ALA A 381 18.69 12.42 -12.54
C ALA A 381 18.39 13.77 -13.23
N ASP A 382 18.55 14.90 -12.54
CA ASP A 382 18.43 16.25 -13.12
C ASP A 382 19.55 16.51 -14.15
N PHE A 383 19.34 16.04 -15.38
CA PHE A 383 20.36 16.11 -16.45
C PHE A 383 20.55 17.52 -16.99
N ASN A 384 19.54 18.38 -16.84
CA ASN A 384 19.55 19.72 -17.39
C ASN A 384 19.92 20.81 -16.35
N GLU A 385 20.03 20.42 -15.07
CA GLU A 385 20.42 21.25 -13.92
C GLU A 385 19.44 22.41 -13.64
N ASP A 386 18.14 22.23 -13.93
CA ASP A 386 17.10 23.24 -13.62
C ASP A 386 16.50 23.10 -12.21
N GLY A 387 16.92 22.07 -11.46
CA GLY A 387 16.43 21.77 -10.11
C GLY A 387 15.11 21.01 -10.08
N VAL A 388 14.60 20.54 -11.23
CA VAL A 388 13.34 19.79 -11.34
C VAL A 388 13.59 18.47 -12.07
N ILE A 389 13.55 17.37 -11.34
CA ILE A 389 13.64 16.04 -11.92
C ILE A 389 12.29 15.67 -12.55
N THR A 390 12.28 15.46 -13.86
CA THR A 390 11.10 14.96 -14.58
C THR A 390 11.00 13.44 -14.50
N ALA A 391 9.82 12.89 -14.81
CA ALA A 391 9.65 11.45 -14.89
C ALA A 391 10.56 10.82 -15.96
N GLU A 392 10.76 11.50 -17.09
CA GLU A 392 11.62 11.08 -18.19
C GLU A 392 13.10 11.06 -17.77
N GLU A 393 13.55 12.08 -17.04
CA GLU A 393 14.88 12.18 -16.49
C GLU A 393 15.17 11.06 -15.47
N ALA A 394 14.25 10.86 -14.52
CA ALA A 394 14.34 9.79 -13.54
C ALA A 394 14.39 8.40 -14.20
N ALA A 395 13.50 8.16 -15.16
CA ALA A 395 13.43 6.89 -15.89
C ALA A 395 14.70 6.64 -16.71
N THR A 396 15.20 7.66 -17.43
CA THR A 396 16.44 7.57 -18.19
C THR A 396 17.63 7.26 -17.28
N TRP A 397 17.71 7.93 -16.12
CA TRP A 397 18.77 7.68 -15.15
C TRP A 397 18.70 6.25 -14.59
N ALA A 398 17.50 5.77 -14.22
CA ALA A 398 17.30 4.44 -13.67
C ALA A 398 17.65 3.34 -14.70
N VAL A 399 17.12 3.44 -15.92
CA VAL A 399 17.40 2.47 -17.00
C VAL A 399 18.89 2.43 -17.33
N LEU A 400 19.56 3.59 -17.41
CA LEU A 400 21.00 3.64 -17.66
C LEU A 400 21.79 2.90 -16.57
N HIS A 401 21.43 3.07 -15.29
CA HIS A 401 22.11 2.39 -14.19
C HIS A 401 21.93 0.87 -14.21
N ILE A 402 20.77 0.40 -14.69
CA ILE A 402 20.51 -1.02 -14.91
C ILE A 402 21.36 -1.53 -16.08
N ASP A 403 21.31 -0.87 -17.23
CA ASP A 403 21.97 -1.31 -18.46
C ASP A 403 23.50 -1.27 -18.39
N LEU A 404 24.07 -0.35 -17.60
CA LEU A 404 25.51 -0.28 -17.33
C LEU A 404 26.04 -1.55 -16.64
N SER A 405 25.16 -2.33 -16.02
CA SER A 405 25.47 -3.62 -15.43
C SER A 405 24.57 -4.68 -16.04
N LEU A 406 25.10 -5.41 -17.04
CA LEU A 406 24.44 -6.58 -17.66
C LEU A 406 24.00 -7.69 -16.67
N ARG A 407 24.26 -7.53 -15.36
CA ARG A 407 23.79 -8.40 -14.28
C ARG A 407 22.43 -7.98 -13.71
N TYR A 408 21.94 -6.77 -14.02
CA TYR A 408 20.75 -6.16 -13.41
C TYR A 408 19.51 -6.23 -14.30
N GLY A 409 19.62 -6.83 -15.48
CA GLY A 409 18.50 -7.04 -16.40
C GLY A 409 18.57 -6.08 -17.57
N PHE A 410 17.39 -5.85 -18.18
CA PHE A 410 17.21 -4.99 -19.34
C PHE A 410 15.92 -4.20 -19.12
N ALA A 411 16.00 -3.17 -18.29
CA ALA A 411 14.88 -2.27 -18.08
C ALA A 411 14.63 -1.44 -19.33
N GLN A 412 13.43 -0.93 -19.48
CA GLN A 412 13.07 -0.11 -20.63
C GLN A 412 12.29 1.12 -20.21
N MET A 413 12.37 2.12 -21.08
CA MET A 413 11.55 3.31 -21.00
C MET A 413 10.93 3.53 -22.38
N ASN A 414 9.64 3.84 -22.38
CA ASN A 414 8.89 4.27 -23.55
C ASN A 414 8.22 5.61 -23.22
N ASP A 415 8.63 6.67 -23.92
CA ASP A 415 8.12 8.02 -23.70
C ASP A 415 7.11 8.40 -24.78
N CYS A 416 5.84 8.32 -24.40
CA CYS A 416 4.69 8.73 -25.18
C CYS A 416 4.12 10.07 -24.68
N HIS A 417 4.78 10.73 -23.73
CA HIS A 417 4.37 12.01 -23.17
C HIS A 417 4.89 13.17 -24.04
N GLN A 418 4.10 14.25 -24.13
CA GLN A 418 4.55 15.44 -24.86
C GLN A 418 5.14 16.46 -23.90
N GLY A 419 6.45 16.68 -24.00
CA GLY A 419 7.17 17.59 -23.10
C GLY A 419 7.57 16.87 -21.82
N ASN A 420 7.73 17.62 -20.72
CA ASN A 420 8.26 17.07 -19.47
C ASN A 420 7.13 16.77 -18.48
N LEU A 421 7.04 15.53 -18.01
CA LEU A 421 6.13 15.13 -16.95
C LEU A 421 6.76 15.43 -15.57
N VAL A 422 6.27 16.47 -14.91
CA VAL A 422 6.71 16.88 -13.57
C VAL A 422 5.69 16.45 -12.52
N LEU A 423 6.14 15.72 -11.48
CA LEU A 423 5.30 15.23 -10.38
C LEU A 423 5.18 16.22 -9.20
N GLN A 424 6.05 17.23 -9.15
CA GLN A 424 5.97 18.32 -8.18
C GLN A 424 4.67 19.11 -8.36
N GLN A 425 4.16 19.68 -7.27
CA GLN A 425 3.03 20.60 -7.33
C GLN A 425 3.44 21.85 -8.11
N GLN A 426 2.72 22.16 -9.19
CA GLN A 426 2.95 23.34 -10.02
C GLN A 426 2.15 24.56 -9.56
#